data_AF-A0A0U3SW22-F1
#
_entry.id   AF-A0A0U3SW22-F1
#
_cell.length_a   1.000
_cell.length_b   1.000
_cell.length_c   1.000
_cell.angle_alpha   90.00
_cell.angle_beta   90.00
_cell.angle_gamma   90.00
#
_symmetry.space_group_name_H-M   'P 1'
#
loop_
_entity.id
_entity.type
_entity.pdbx_description
1 polymer ?
#
loop_
_entity_poly.entity_id
_entity_poly.type
_entity_poly.pdbx_seq_one_letter_code
_entity_poly.pdbx_strand_id
1 'polypeptide(L)'
;MTHNFSSTEKPDSFRLQLLGDDALTADAHFFITSAAGDTLWSEHFPAKALLKDEPPIAASADRQAYILKRVDTFFQAPHFSAHAIDAKRVFDADYNGSRETWTEIQQLQSPGFEYLLGDENTRTLAYSPKQAKAVAVHSCC
;
A
#
# COMPACT_ATOMS: atom_id res chain seq x y z
N MET A 1 12.35 1.75 -2.59
CA MET A 1 12.47 2.63 -1.40
C MET A 1 12.74 1.77 -0.19
N THR A 2 13.38 2.29 0.85
CA THR A 2 13.54 1.59 2.14
C THR A 2 12.88 2.39 3.26
N HIS A 3 12.14 1.73 4.16
CA HIS A 3 11.46 2.39 5.26
C HIS A 3 11.32 1.48 6.49
N ASN A 4 11.35 2.06 7.69
CA ASN A 4 11.19 1.33 8.94
C ASN A 4 9.71 0.99 9.13
N PHE A 5 9.34 -0.28 8.92
CA PHE A 5 7.95 -0.72 8.94
C PHE A 5 7.74 -1.93 9.86
N SER A 6 8.51 -3.01 9.69
CA SER A 6 8.52 -4.16 10.59
C SER A 6 9.51 -4.02 11.76
N SER A 7 10.46 -3.09 11.65
CA SER A 7 11.50 -2.82 12.65
C SER A 7 11.82 -1.33 12.72
N THR A 8 12.16 -0.85 13.92
CA THR A 8 12.63 0.52 14.16
C THR A 8 14.13 0.70 13.88
N GLU A 9 14.88 -0.38 13.66
CA GLU A 9 16.34 -0.33 13.47
C GLU A 9 16.75 -0.70 12.04
N LYS A 10 16.08 -1.71 11.46
CA LYS A 10 16.41 -2.24 10.14
C LYS A 10 15.28 -1.94 9.16
N PRO A 11 15.51 -1.08 8.15
CA PRO A 11 14.47 -0.72 7.21
C PRO A 11 14.10 -1.89 6.29
N ASP A 12 12.83 -1.98 5.94
CA ASP A 12 12.29 -2.91 4.95
C ASP A 12 12.37 -2.31 3.55
N SER A 13 12.41 -3.18 2.54
CA SER A 13 12.39 -2.77 1.13
C SER A 13 10.96 -2.75 0.59
N PHE A 14 10.55 -1.59 0.08
CA PHE A 14 9.30 -1.38 -0.64
C PHE A 14 9.57 -1.28 -2.14
N ARG A 15 8.90 -2.10 -2.94
CA ARG A 15 9.06 -2.14 -4.41
C ARG A 15 7.71 -2.29 -5.11
N LEU A 16 7.54 -1.51 -6.17
CA LEU A 16 6.46 -1.64 -7.14
C LEU A 16 7.13 -1.84 -8.50
N GLN A 17 6.84 -2.95 -9.16
CA GLN A 17 7.42 -3.30 -10.45
C GLN A 17 6.30 -3.40 -11.47
N LEU A 18 6.48 -2.73 -12.62
CA LEU A 18 5.63 -2.95 -13.79
C LEU A 18 6.23 -4.08 -14.62
N LEU A 19 5.42 -5.10 -14.93
CA LEU A 19 5.77 -6.21 -15.79
C LEU A 19 4.97 -6.10 -17.10
N GLY A 20 5.68 -5.93 -18.21
CA GLY A 20 5.10 -5.74 -19.54
C GLY A 20 5.74 -4.56 -20.28
N ASP A 21 5.60 -4.53 -21.60
CA ASP A 21 6.24 -3.51 -22.45
C ASP A 21 5.45 -2.19 -22.53
N ASP A 22 4.17 -2.21 -22.15
CA ASP A 22 3.26 -1.05 -22.15
C ASP A 22 2.57 -0.91 -20.80
N ALA A 23 2.72 0.25 -20.15
CA ALA A 23 2.13 0.55 -18.84
C ALA A 23 0.60 0.43 -18.79
N LEU A 24 -0.12 0.56 -19.92
CA LEU A 24 -1.58 0.39 -19.98
C LEU A 24 -2.03 -1.07 -19.93
N THR A 25 -1.16 -1.99 -20.31
CA THR A 25 -1.41 -3.44 -20.30
C THR A 25 -0.55 -4.18 -19.29
N ALA A 26 0.43 -3.50 -18.69
CA ALA A 26 1.33 -4.08 -17.72
C ALA A 26 0.63 -4.46 -16.42
N ASP A 27 1.27 -5.37 -15.72
CA ASP A 27 0.92 -5.81 -14.39
C ASP A 27 1.80 -5.11 -13.36
N ALA A 28 1.20 -4.60 -12.29
CA ALA A 28 1.91 -3.96 -11.18
C ALA A 28 2.04 -4.94 -10.02
N HIS A 29 3.29 -5.22 -9.64
CA HIS A 29 3.63 -6.12 -8.56
C HIS A 29 4.21 -5.33 -7.39
N PHE A 30 3.45 -5.27 -6.29
CA PHE A 30 3.82 -4.58 -5.06
C PHE A 30 4.33 -5.59 -4.03
N PHE A 31 5.55 -5.40 -3.54
CA PHE A 31 6.12 -6.20 -2.46
C PHE A 31 6.73 -5.34 -1.36
N ILE A 32 6.63 -5.85 -0.14
CA ILE A 32 7.41 -5.42 1.02
C ILE A 32 8.27 -6.61 1.45
N THR A 33 9.58 -6.40 1.53
CA THR A 33 10.54 -7.42 1.97
C THR A 33 11.26 -6.94 3.22
N SER A 34 11.35 -7.78 4.24
CA SER A 34 12.09 -7.49 5.46
C SER A 34 13.59 -7.31 5.18
N ALA A 35 14.31 -6.68 6.12
CA ALA A 35 15.77 -6.63 6.05
C ALA A 35 16.44 -8.02 6.03
N ALA A 36 15.76 -9.07 6.51
CA ALA A 36 16.23 -10.45 6.48
C ALA A 36 15.93 -11.18 5.15
N GLY A 37 15.12 -10.57 4.27
CA GLY A 37 14.72 -11.15 2.99
C GLY A 37 13.33 -11.80 3.00
N ASP A 38 12.59 -11.73 4.10
CA ASP A 38 11.26 -12.33 4.20
C ASP A 38 10.21 -11.47 3.47
N THR A 39 9.29 -12.10 2.75
CA THR A 39 8.17 -11.39 2.13
C THR A 39 7.13 -11.04 3.20
N LEU A 40 7.02 -9.75 3.52
CA LEU A 40 6.04 -9.20 4.45
C LEU A 40 4.70 -8.90 3.78
N TRP A 41 4.74 -8.47 2.52
CA TRP A 41 3.56 -8.22 1.69
C TRP A 41 3.83 -8.57 0.23
N SER A 42 2.80 -9.03 -0.45
CA SER A 42 2.82 -9.30 -1.88
C SER A 42 1.42 -9.09 -2.44
N GLU A 43 1.29 -8.16 -3.37
CA GLU A 43 0.07 -7.91 -4.10
C GLU A 43 0.36 -7.72 -5.59
N HIS A 44 -0.59 -8.15 -6.41
CA HIS A 44 -0.55 -7.98 -7.85
C HIS A 44 -1.89 -7.39 -8.32
N PHE A 45 -1.82 -6.34 -9.12
CA PHE A 45 -2.96 -5.70 -9.75
C PHE A 45 -2.59 -5.16 -11.14
N PRO A 46 -3.56 -4.95 -12.05
CA PRO A 46 -3.29 -4.30 -13.34
C PRO A 46 -2.73 -2.88 -13.14
N ALA A 47 -1.70 -2.48 -13.88
CA ALA A 47 -1.08 -1.16 -13.72
C ALA A 47 -2.07 -0.01 -13.98
N LYS A 48 -3.09 -0.23 -14.82
CA LYS A 48 -4.21 0.69 -15.03
C LYS A 48 -5.00 1.02 -13.76
N ALA A 49 -4.93 0.21 -12.71
CA ALA A 49 -5.55 0.52 -11.41
C ALA A 49 -4.88 1.71 -10.70
N LEU A 50 -3.71 2.15 -11.16
CA LEU A 50 -3.06 3.37 -10.67
C LEU A 50 -3.59 4.64 -11.32
N LEU A 51 -4.36 4.53 -12.42
CA LEU A 51 -4.98 5.69 -13.04
C LEU A 51 -6.03 6.27 -12.10
N LYS A 52 -6.13 7.60 -12.09
CA LYS A 52 -7.29 8.29 -11.51
C LYS A 52 -8.58 7.91 -12.22
N ASP A 53 -9.68 7.99 -11.50
CA ASP A 53 -11.01 7.66 -12.01
C ASP A 53 -11.61 8.87 -12.75
N GLU A 54 -11.51 10.08 -12.17
CA GLU A 54 -12.17 11.27 -12.73
C GLU A 54 -11.30 12.56 -12.67
N PRO A 55 -11.39 13.44 -13.68
CA PRO A 55 -11.92 13.16 -15.01
C PRO A 55 -11.03 12.14 -15.75
N PRO A 56 -11.61 11.30 -16.63
CA PRO A 56 -10.84 10.31 -17.39
C PRO A 56 -9.81 10.99 -18.28
N ILE A 57 -8.62 10.41 -18.34
CA ILE A 57 -7.54 10.88 -19.22
C ILE A 57 -7.76 10.28 -20.61
N ALA A 58 -8.10 11.11 -21.59
CA ALA A 58 -8.48 10.64 -22.92
C ALA A 58 -7.29 10.09 -23.72
N ALA A 59 -6.13 10.74 -23.68
CA ALA A 59 -4.98 10.35 -24.50
C ALA A 59 -4.18 9.20 -23.86
N SER A 60 -3.88 8.17 -24.65
CA SER A 60 -3.12 7.00 -24.18
C SER A 60 -1.73 7.35 -23.64
N ALA A 61 -1.02 8.28 -24.29
CA ALA A 61 0.29 8.74 -23.85
C ALA A 61 0.23 9.41 -22.47
N ASP A 62 -0.80 10.24 -22.24
CA ASP A 62 -1.00 10.90 -20.94
C ASP A 62 -1.36 9.90 -19.84
N ARG A 63 -2.14 8.85 -20.18
CA ARG A 63 -2.45 7.75 -19.26
C ARG A 63 -1.19 6.98 -18.88
N GLN A 64 -0.33 6.64 -19.84
CA GLN A 64 0.95 5.98 -19.57
C GLN A 64 1.84 6.85 -18.66
N ALA A 65 2.00 8.14 -19.00
CA ALA A 65 2.76 9.07 -18.20
C ALA A 65 2.20 9.20 -16.77
N TYR A 66 0.87 9.18 -16.61
CA TYR A 66 0.21 9.19 -15.31
C TYR A 66 0.54 7.93 -14.49
N ILE A 67 0.43 6.73 -15.08
CA ILE A 67 0.79 5.48 -14.40
C ILE A 67 2.24 5.51 -13.94
N LEU A 68 3.17 5.90 -14.82
CA LEU A 68 4.60 5.98 -14.47
C LEU A 68 4.83 6.98 -13.33
N LYS A 69 4.19 8.16 -13.37
CA LYS A 69 4.23 9.12 -12.27
C LYS A 69 3.72 8.51 -10.97
N ARG A 70 2.60 7.78 -10.99
CA ARG A 70 2.03 7.13 -9.80
C ARG A 70 2.95 6.06 -9.24
N VAL A 71 3.66 5.32 -10.09
CA VAL A 71 4.71 4.37 -9.69
C VAL A 71 5.86 5.09 -9.00
N ASP A 72 6.37 6.17 -9.60
CA ASP A 72 7.46 6.96 -9.02
C ASP A 72 7.10 7.57 -7.67
N THR A 73 5.84 7.96 -7.49
CA THR A 73 5.33 8.56 -6.25
C THR A 73 4.70 7.57 -5.29
N PHE A 74 4.71 6.26 -5.59
CA PHE A 74 3.93 5.27 -4.84
C PHE A 74 4.38 5.17 -3.37
N PHE A 75 5.69 5.31 -3.11
CA PHE A 75 6.29 5.20 -1.77
C PHE A 75 6.78 6.53 -1.22
N GLN A 76 6.02 7.61 -1.39
CA GLN A 76 6.39 8.91 -0.84
C GLN A 76 6.21 8.97 0.68
N ALA A 77 7.05 9.77 1.35
CA ALA A 77 7.04 9.90 2.81
C ALA A 77 5.65 10.18 3.43
N PRO A 78 4.76 11.01 2.83
CA PRO A 78 3.42 11.25 3.38
C PRO A 78 2.51 10.02 3.43
N HIS A 79 2.82 8.97 2.66
CA HIS A 79 2.07 7.70 2.67
C HIS A 79 2.44 6.81 3.86
N PHE A 80 3.50 7.15 4.61
CA PHE A 80 3.91 6.41 5.79
C PHE A 80 3.44 7.12 7.05
N SER A 81 2.93 6.34 8.00
CA SER A 81 2.50 6.85 9.29
C SER A 81 3.16 6.08 10.43
N ALA A 82 3.44 6.78 11.54
CA ALA A 82 3.89 6.13 12.76
C ALA A 82 2.83 5.19 13.35
N HIS A 83 1.55 5.47 13.07
CA HIS A 83 0.40 4.70 13.53
C HIS A 83 -0.55 4.46 12.36
N ALA A 84 -0.75 3.20 11.98
CA ALA A 84 -1.66 2.83 10.89
C ALA A 84 -3.13 3.11 11.24
N ILE A 85 -3.47 3.01 12.52
CA ILE A 85 -4.81 3.25 13.05
C ILE A 85 -4.71 4.31 14.13
N ASP A 86 -5.45 5.42 13.96
CA ASP A 86 -5.59 6.43 15.01
C ASP A 86 -6.23 5.81 16.27
N ALA A 87 -5.74 6.16 17.45
CA ALA A 87 -6.22 5.63 18.73
C ALA A 87 -7.73 5.89 18.98
N LYS A 88 -8.31 6.90 18.35
CA LYS A 88 -9.74 7.25 18.43
C LYS A 88 -10.57 6.65 17.30
N ARG A 89 -9.95 6.06 16.27
CA ARG A 89 -10.68 5.42 15.18
C ARG A 89 -11.48 4.26 15.75
N VAL A 90 -12.68 4.05 15.22
CA VAL A 90 -13.55 2.94 15.60
C VAL A 90 -13.48 1.89 14.49
N PHE A 91 -13.48 0.62 14.88
CA PHE A 91 -13.54 -0.49 13.95
C PHE A 91 -14.85 -0.49 13.15
N ASP A 92 -14.73 -0.58 11.84
CA ASP A 92 -15.83 -0.77 10.90
C ASP A 92 -15.60 -2.07 10.10
N ALA A 93 -16.54 -3.01 10.22
CA ALA A 93 -16.42 -4.32 9.58
C ALA A 93 -16.41 -4.24 8.05
N ASP A 94 -17.04 -3.21 7.47
CA ASP A 94 -17.14 -3.04 6.02
C ASP A 94 -15.79 -2.64 5.41
N TYR A 95 -14.91 -2.00 6.20
CA TYR A 95 -13.65 -1.45 5.71
C TYR A 95 -12.40 -2.02 6.38
N ASN A 96 -12.49 -2.66 7.55
CA ASN A 96 -11.34 -2.97 8.40
C ASN A 96 -11.01 -4.47 8.54
N GLY A 97 -11.74 -5.35 7.86
CA GLY A 97 -11.44 -6.79 7.85
C GLY A 97 -11.55 -7.44 9.24
N SER A 98 -10.46 -8.01 9.76
CA SER A 98 -10.44 -8.73 11.03
C SER A 98 -10.40 -7.79 12.24
N ARG A 99 -11.42 -7.87 13.11
CA ARG A 99 -11.45 -7.12 14.38
C ARG A 99 -10.27 -7.45 15.29
N GLU A 100 -9.84 -8.70 15.34
CA GLU A 100 -8.71 -9.10 16.18
C GLU A 100 -7.42 -8.43 15.71
N THR A 101 -7.12 -8.51 14.41
CA THR A 101 -5.94 -7.89 13.81
C THR A 101 -5.99 -6.38 13.95
N TRP A 102 -7.14 -5.77 13.66
CA TRP A 102 -7.30 -4.32 13.80
C TRP A 102 -7.05 -3.85 15.24
N THR A 103 -7.55 -4.60 16.23
CA THR A 103 -7.36 -4.29 17.66
C THR A 103 -5.89 -4.43 18.06
N GLU A 104 -5.20 -5.49 17.61
CA GLU A 104 -3.76 -5.67 17.80
C GLU A 104 -2.99 -4.46 17.28
N ILE A 105 -3.22 -4.10 16.01
CA ILE A 105 -2.51 -3.01 15.34
C ILE A 105 -2.74 -1.67 16.05
N GLN A 106 -3.98 -1.38 16.47
CA GLN A 106 -4.29 -0.16 17.19
C GLN A 106 -3.61 -0.12 18.56
N GLN A 107 -3.64 -1.20 19.32
CA GLN A 107 -3.03 -1.27 20.65
C GLN A 107 -1.51 -1.18 20.62
N LEU A 108 -0.88 -1.82 19.64
CA LEU A 108 0.58 -1.78 19.44
C LEU A 108 1.03 -0.49 18.74
N GLN A 109 0.09 0.36 18.33
CA GLN A 109 0.35 1.59 17.59
C GLN A 109 1.26 1.36 16.37
N SER A 110 1.06 0.23 15.68
CA SER A 110 1.99 -0.24 14.64
C SER A 110 2.04 0.73 13.45
N PRO A 111 3.20 0.85 12.77
CA PRO A 111 3.37 1.76 11.65
C PRO A 111 2.50 1.36 10.47
N GLY A 112 2.15 2.37 9.67
CA GLY A 112 1.24 2.25 8.53
C GLY A 112 1.88 2.66 7.21
N PHE A 113 1.38 2.07 6.13
CA PHE A 113 1.63 2.50 4.77
C PHE A 113 0.30 2.56 4.00
N GLU A 114 -0.02 3.72 3.45
CA GLU A 114 -1.23 3.95 2.67
C GLU A 114 -0.92 4.07 1.18
N TYR A 115 -1.77 3.51 0.33
CA TYR A 115 -1.68 3.67 -1.11
C TYR A 115 -3.07 3.76 -1.72
N LEU A 116 -3.14 4.41 -2.89
CA LEU A 116 -4.38 4.58 -3.64
C LEU A 116 -4.30 3.76 -4.93
N LEU A 117 -5.37 3.04 -5.21
CA LEU A 117 -5.75 2.61 -6.56
C LEU A 117 -6.90 3.54 -6.97
N GLY A 118 -6.95 4.04 -8.20
CA GLY A 118 -7.94 5.07 -8.51
C GLY A 118 -7.75 6.36 -7.71
N ASP A 119 -8.84 7.12 -7.57
CA ASP A 119 -8.89 8.31 -6.71
C ASP A 119 -9.43 8.01 -5.31
N GLU A 120 -10.33 7.03 -5.18
CA GLU A 120 -11.07 6.77 -3.92
C GLU A 120 -10.65 5.47 -3.23
N ASN A 121 -10.11 4.50 -3.97
CA ASN A 121 -9.76 3.18 -3.45
C ASN A 121 -8.46 3.21 -2.65
N THR A 122 -8.61 3.64 -1.40
CA THR A 122 -7.54 3.78 -0.41
C THR A 122 -7.33 2.49 0.33
N ARG A 123 -6.08 2.05 0.42
CA ARG A 123 -5.68 0.89 1.21
C ARG A 123 -4.60 1.26 2.21
N THR A 124 -4.81 0.86 3.45
CA THR A 124 -3.83 1.02 4.53
C THR A 124 -3.32 -0.34 4.96
N LEU A 125 -2.01 -0.54 4.84
CA LEU A 125 -1.29 -1.68 5.40
C LEU A 125 -0.70 -1.31 6.77
N ALA A 126 -0.67 -2.28 7.67
CA ALA A 126 0.04 -2.20 8.93
C ALA A 126 0.87 -3.45 9.14
N TYR A 127 1.98 -3.35 9.88
CA TYR A 127 2.74 -4.54 10.26
C TYR A 127 2.10 -5.22 11.49
N SER A 128 1.74 -6.50 11.37
CA SER A 128 1.28 -7.34 12.49
C SER A 128 2.43 -8.20 13.01
N PRO A 129 2.95 -7.95 14.22
CA PRO A 129 3.96 -8.79 14.83
C PRO A 129 3.49 -10.23 15.07
N LYS A 130 2.19 -10.44 15.40
CA LYS A 130 1.65 -11.80 15.57
C LYS A 130 1.72 -12.63 14.30
N GLN A 131 1.52 -12.00 13.14
CA GLN A 131 1.55 -12.69 11.84
C GLN A 131 2.91 -12.62 11.16
N ALA A 132 3.83 -11.81 11.68
CA ALA A 132 5.11 -11.46 11.06
C ALA A 132 4.94 -10.99 9.60
N LYS A 133 3.86 -10.25 9.32
CA LYS A 133 3.47 -9.81 7.97
C LYS A 133 2.81 -8.44 7.99
N ALA A 134 2.81 -7.78 6.83
CA ALA A 134 1.90 -6.67 6.61
C ALA A 134 0.48 -7.20 6.41
N VAL A 135 -0.51 -6.45 6.90
CA VAL A 135 -1.93 -6.79 6.82
C VAL A 135 -2.71 -5.55 6.41
N ALA A 136 -3.71 -5.72 5.55
CA ALA A 136 -4.64 -4.65 5.22
C ALA A 136 -5.58 -4.41 6.41
N VAL A 137 -5.54 -3.20 6.97
CA VAL A 137 -6.37 -2.80 8.12
C VAL A 137 -7.45 -1.80 7.76
N HIS A 138 -7.35 -1.21 6.57
CA HIS A 138 -8.38 -0.38 5.99
C HIS A 138 -8.36 -0.56 4.47
N SER A 139 -9.53 -0.71 3.88
CA SER A 139 -9.72 -0.66 2.43
C SER A 139 -11.02 0.07 2.19
N CYS A 140 -10.93 1.31 1.73
CA CYS A 140 -12.07 2.10 1.31
C CYS A 140 -12.29 1.91 -0.19
N CYS A 141 -13.56 1.99 -0.60
CA CYS A 141 -14.00 1.90 -1.98
C CYS A 141 -13.46 3.04 -2.84
#